data_AF-A0A2K3NEJ6-F1
#
_entry.id   AF-A0A2K3NEJ6-F1
#
_cell.length_a   1.000
_cell.length_b   1.000
_cell.length_c   1.000
_cell.angle_alpha   90.00
_cell.angle_beta   90.00
_cell.angle_gamma   90.00
#
_symmetry.space_group_name_H-M   'P 1'
#
loop_
_entity.id
_entity.type
_entity.pdbx_description
1 polymer ?
#
loop_
_entity_poly.entity_id
_entity_poly.type
_entity_poly.pdbx_seq_one_letter_code
_entity_poly.pdbx_strand_id
1 'polypeptide(L)'
;MHEVLGSIIIANIILAALEIVRQGADVMPKSQLNQVLNAELGPDWSSKLHSFDYEPLAAASIGQVHRAVMKDGLQVAMKIQYPGVADSIESDIENVKLLLNYTNLIPEGLYLDRAIKVAKEELSRECDYTLEAENQKRFRDLLAGTEGFYVPIVRDDILSKRVLTTELIH
;
A
#
# COMPACT_ATOMS: atom_id res chain seq x y z
N MET A 1 35.44 1.27 -1.28
CA MET A 1 35.28 1.28 -2.75
C MET A 1 33.92 0.65 -3.11
N HIS A 2 32.83 1.21 -2.57
CA HIS A 2 31.46 0.65 -2.71
C HIS A 2 30.39 1.74 -2.97
N GLU A 3 30.80 2.96 -3.32
CA GLU A 3 29.89 4.12 -3.45
C GLU A 3 29.71 4.63 -4.90
N VAL A 4 30.36 4.04 -5.91
CA VAL A 4 30.42 4.64 -7.27
C VAL A 4 29.44 4.00 -8.27
N LEU A 5 28.71 2.95 -7.91
CA LEU A 5 27.80 2.26 -8.84
C LEU A 5 26.33 2.66 -8.73
N GLY A 6 25.93 3.38 -7.68
CA GLY A 6 24.53 3.81 -7.50
C GLY A 6 24.14 5.06 -8.30
N SER A 7 25.10 5.92 -8.64
CA SER A 7 24.82 7.25 -9.19
C SER A 7 24.64 7.29 -10.71
N ILE A 8 24.72 6.15 -11.41
CA ILE A 8 24.69 6.10 -12.87
C ILE A 8 23.28 5.81 -13.42
N ILE A 9 22.38 5.24 -12.62
CA ILE A 9 21.07 4.74 -13.13
C ILE A 9 19.93 5.73 -12.89
N ILE A 10 19.90 6.42 -11.74
CA ILE A 10 18.84 7.38 -11.38
C ILE A 10 19.50 8.68 -10.94
N ALA A 11 19.09 9.81 -11.52
CA ALA A 11 19.63 11.12 -11.18
C ALA A 11 19.44 11.42 -9.68
N ASN A 12 20.46 11.98 -9.02
CA ASN A 12 20.43 12.29 -7.58
C ASN A 12 19.24 13.17 -7.16
N ILE A 13 18.78 14.05 -8.05
CA ILE A 13 17.59 14.89 -7.82
C ILE A 13 16.32 14.03 -7.69
N ILE A 14 16.19 12.98 -8.51
CA ILE A 14 15.07 12.05 -8.44
C ILE A 14 15.12 11.25 -7.15
N LEU A 15 16.31 10.76 -6.75
CA LEU A 15 16.47 10.02 -5.50
C LEU A 15 16.08 10.87 -4.28
N ALA A 16 16.56 12.11 -4.21
CA ALA A 16 16.20 13.04 -3.14
C ALA A 16 14.69 13.35 -3.11
N ALA A 17 14.07 13.53 -4.28
CA ALA A 17 12.63 13.76 -4.37
C ALA A 17 11.81 12.55 -3.88
N LEU A 18 12.20 11.34 -4.27
CA LEU A 18 11.55 10.10 -3.82
C LEU A 18 11.68 9.90 -2.31
N GLU A 19 12.82 10.30 -1.72
CA GLU A 19 13.05 10.20 -0.28
C GLU A 19 12.14 11.16 0.51
N ILE A 20 11.92 12.38 0.01
CA ILE A 20 10.97 13.34 0.59
C ILE A 20 9.55 12.78 0.54
N VAL A 21 9.12 12.26 -0.61
CA VAL A 21 7.79 11.66 -0.77
C VAL A 21 7.59 10.46 0.18
N ARG A 22 8.63 9.63 0.37
CA ARG A 22 8.57 8.46 1.27
C ARG A 22 8.44 8.85 2.74
N GLN A 23 8.99 9.99 3.15
CA GLN A 23 8.92 10.50 4.53
C GLN A 23 7.61 11.25 4.83
N GLY A 24 6.91 11.72 3.79
CA GLY A 24 5.72 12.58 3.89
C GLY A 24 4.38 11.87 4.02
N ALA A 25 4.34 10.60 4.47
CA ALA A 25 3.06 9.91 4.67
C ALA A 25 2.34 10.50 5.90
N ASP A 26 1.52 11.52 5.68
CA ASP A 26 0.67 12.11 6.71
C ASP A 26 -0.37 11.09 7.21
N VAL A 27 -0.64 11.13 8.51
CA VAL A 27 -1.67 10.30 9.14
C VAL A 27 -3.03 10.72 8.60
N MET A 28 -3.79 9.76 8.04
CA MET A 28 -5.14 10.03 7.55
C MET A 28 -6.02 10.48 8.74
N PRO A 29 -6.70 11.64 8.64
CA PRO A 29 -7.63 12.08 9.65
C PRO A 29 -8.71 11.03 9.96
N LYS A 30 -9.11 10.91 11.23
CA LYS A 30 -10.10 9.91 11.68
C LYS A 30 -11.42 9.95 10.90
N SER A 31 -11.83 11.12 10.42
CA SER A 31 -13.03 11.27 9.59
C SER A 31 -12.91 10.55 8.25
N GLN A 32 -11.77 10.70 7.56
CA GLN A 32 -11.48 10.00 6.30
C GLN A 32 -11.32 8.50 6.52
N LEU A 33 -10.62 8.10 7.59
CA LEU A 33 -10.49 6.69 7.97
C LEU A 33 -11.86 6.02 8.15
N ASN A 34 -12.74 6.65 8.94
CA ASN A 34 -14.09 6.14 9.16
C ASN A 34 -14.94 6.16 7.88
N GLN A 35 -14.73 7.12 6.98
CA GLN A 35 -15.42 7.14 5.69
C GLN A 35 -15.05 5.92 4.84
N VAL A 36 -13.77 5.58 4.76
CA VAL A 36 -13.30 4.39 4.03
C VAL A 36 -13.84 3.12 4.68
N LEU A 37 -13.71 2.98 6.00
CA LEU A 37 -14.20 1.82 6.73
C LEU A 37 -15.73 1.63 6.58
N ASN A 38 -16.50 2.71 6.67
CA ASN A 38 -17.95 2.66 6.49
C ASN A 38 -18.34 2.27 5.05
N ALA A 39 -17.65 2.80 4.05
CA ALA A 39 -17.93 2.50 2.64
C ALA A 39 -17.63 1.04 2.29
N GLU A 40 -16.56 0.49 2.87
CA GLU A 40 -16.04 -0.83 2.50
C GLU A 40 -16.61 -1.96 3.35
N LEU A 41 -16.84 -1.71 4.65
CA LEU A 41 -17.24 -2.73 5.62
C LEU A 41 -18.65 -2.49 6.19
N GLY A 42 -19.29 -1.37 5.83
CA GLY A 42 -20.59 -0.94 6.33
C GLY A 42 -20.50 -0.05 7.59
N PRO A 43 -21.59 0.66 7.94
CA PRO A 43 -21.61 1.62 9.05
C PRO A 43 -21.33 0.99 10.42
N ASP A 44 -21.62 -0.30 10.58
CA ASP A 44 -21.41 -1.05 11.83
C ASP A 44 -20.11 -1.86 11.83
N TRP A 45 -19.12 -1.52 11.00
CA TRP A 45 -17.84 -2.26 10.90
C TRP A 45 -17.18 -2.48 12.27
N SER A 46 -17.26 -1.48 13.16
CA SER A 46 -16.66 -1.53 14.50
C SER A 46 -17.28 -2.62 15.39
N SER A 47 -18.52 -3.06 15.10
CA SER A 47 -19.18 -4.15 15.81
C SER A 47 -18.49 -5.51 15.59
N LYS A 48 -17.71 -5.67 14.51
CA LYS A 48 -16.90 -6.86 14.22
C LYS A 48 -15.64 -6.95 15.09
N LEU A 49 -15.29 -5.87 15.77
CA LEU A 49 -14.06 -5.73 16.55
C LEU A 49 -14.36 -5.58 18.04
N HIS A 50 -13.48 -6.09 18.89
CA HIS A 50 -13.44 -5.74 20.30
C HIS A 50 -12.87 -4.34 20.51
N SER A 51 -11.77 -4.00 19.82
CA SER A 51 -11.16 -2.68 19.88
C SER A 51 -10.43 -2.34 18.58
N PHE A 52 -10.31 -1.05 18.27
CA PHE A 52 -9.59 -0.53 17.10
C PHE A 52 -8.73 0.66 17.54
N ASP A 53 -7.45 0.64 17.18
CA ASP A 53 -6.54 1.76 17.45
C ASP A 53 -6.60 2.76 16.29
N TYR A 54 -6.98 4.00 16.60
CA TYR A 54 -7.03 5.08 15.61
C TYR A 54 -5.65 5.66 15.30
N GLU A 55 -4.65 5.40 16.14
CA GLU A 55 -3.27 5.73 15.81
C GLU A 55 -2.72 4.64 14.88
N PRO A 56 -2.18 5.00 13.71
CA PRO A 56 -1.62 4.00 12.81
C PRO A 56 -0.36 3.37 13.42
N LEU A 57 -0.27 2.05 13.30
CA LEU A 57 0.93 1.28 13.65
C LEU A 57 2.06 1.55 12.65
N ALA A 58 1.72 1.72 11.38
CA ALA A 58 2.67 1.94 10.29
C ALA A 58 2.00 2.63 9.09
N ALA A 59 2.80 3.32 8.30
CA ALA A 59 2.42 3.72 6.94
C ALA A 59 2.61 2.55 5.96
N ALA A 60 1.80 2.52 4.91
CA ALA A 60 1.92 1.61 3.77
C ALA A 60 1.94 2.43 2.47
N SER A 61 2.31 1.80 1.34
CA SER A 61 2.43 2.45 0.01
C SER A 61 1.32 3.48 -0.27
N ILE A 62 0.06 3.04 -0.21
CA ILE A 62 -1.13 3.85 -0.51
C ILE A 62 -2.15 3.86 0.63
N GLY A 63 -1.69 3.70 1.87
CA GLY A 63 -2.58 3.61 3.01
C GLY A 63 -1.86 3.55 4.34
N GLN A 64 -2.58 3.16 5.38
CA GLN A 64 -2.08 3.06 6.74
C GLN A 64 -2.53 1.76 7.41
N VAL A 65 -1.70 1.24 8.30
CA VAL A 65 -1.96 0.00 9.03
C VAL A 65 -2.33 0.33 10.46
N HIS A 66 -3.45 -0.20 10.92
CA HIS A 66 -3.97 -0.04 12.27
C HIS A 66 -3.97 -1.35 13.01
N ARG A 67 -3.69 -1.30 14.32
CA ARG A 67 -3.90 -2.43 15.20
C ARG A 67 -5.37 -2.51 15.59
N ALA A 68 -5.94 -3.70 15.56
CA ALA A 68 -7.26 -3.97 16.12
C ALA A 68 -7.28 -5.32 16.84
N VAL A 69 -8.34 -5.55 17.61
CA VAL A 69 -8.61 -6.82 18.30
C VAL A 69 -9.98 -7.29 17.87
N MET A 70 -10.06 -8.52 17.38
CA MET A 70 -11.29 -9.19 16.96
C MET A 70 -12.13 -9.62 18.18
N LYS A 71 -13.40 -9.98 17.98
CA LYS A 71 -14.28 -10.43 19.08
C LYS A 71 -13.84 -11.74 19.74
N ASP A 72 -13.09 -12.56 19.04
CA ASP A 72 -12.47 -13.79 19.55
C ASP A 72 -11.14 -13.53 20.31
N GLY A 73 -10.73 -12.26 20.41
CA GLY A 73 -9.50 -11.83 21.09
C GLY A 73 -8.25 -11.82 20.19
N LEU A 74 -8.36 -12.24 18.92
CA LEU A 74 -7.23 -12.23 17.99
C LEU A 74 -6.77 -10.80 17.69
N GLN A 75 -5.48 -10.53 17.81
CA GLN A 75 -4.89 -9.27 17.39
C GLN A 75 -4.67 -9.27 15.87
N VAL A 76 -5.09 -8.20 15.22
CA VAL A 76 -5.04 -8.07 13.77
C VAL A 76 -4.42 -6.74 13.34
N ALA A 77 -3.75 -6.77 12.19
CA ALA A 77 -3.30 -5.60 11.45
C ALA A 77 -4.30 -5.33 10.32
N MET A 78 -4.95 -4.17 10.37
CA MET A 78 -5.89 -3.69 9.35
C MET A 78 -5.19 -2.64 8.50
N LYS A 79 -4.90 -2.95 7.24
CA LYS A 79 -4.39 -2.02 6.23
C LYS A 79 -5.56 -1.34 5.54
N ILE A 80 -5.64 -0.02 5.62
CA ILE A 80 -6.72 0.81 5.04
C ILE A 80 -6.12 1.76 4.02
N GLN A 81 -6.65 1.75 2.80
CA GLN A 81 -6.23 2.63 1.72
C GLN A 81 -6.62 4.10 1.98
N TYR A 82 -5.80 5.05 1.54
CA TYR A 82 -6.17 6.46 1.53
C TYR A 82 -7.34 6.70 0.55
N PRO A 83 -8.28 7.60 0.88
CA PRO A 83 -9.41 7.90 0.00
C PRO A 83 -8.92 8.53 -1.31
N GLY A 84 -9.52 8.10 -2.43
CA GLY A 84 -9.30 8.69 -3.74
C GLY A 84 -8.03 8.24 -4.49
N VAL A 85 -7.17 7.40 -3.90
CA VAL A 85 -5.94 6.93 -4.57
C VAL A 85 -6.26 6.20 -5.88
N ALA A 86 -7.21 5.25 -5.84
CA ALA A 86 -7.58 4.51 -7.04
C ALA A 86 -8.13 5.42 -8.15
N ASP A 87 -8.79 6.51 -7.76
CA ASP A 87 -9.41 7.46 -8.69
C ASP A 87 -8.39 8.46 -9.26
N SER A 88 -7.25 8.67 -8.58
CA SER A 88 -6.20 9.63 -8.99
C SER A 88 -5.08 9.03 -9.85
N ILE A 89 -4.99 7.69 -9.97
CA ILE A 89 -3.89 7.00 -10.69
C ILE A 89 -3.67 7.60 -12.09
N GLU A 90 -4.75 7.78 -12.86
CA GLU A 90 -4.65 8.26 -14.24
C GLU A 90 -4.03 9.66 -14.28
N SER A 91 -4.58 10.59 -13.49
CA SER A 91 -4.09 11.97 -13.44
C SER A 91 -2.67 12.08 -12.86
N ASP A 92 -2.34 11.28 -11.85
CA ASP A 92 -1.03 11.31 -11.21
C ASP A 92 0.06 10.85 -12.19
N ILE A 93 -0.23 9.78 -12.95
CA ILE A 93 0.69 9.28 -13.97
C ILE A 93 0.83 10.26 -15.14
N GLU A 94 -0.25 10.92 -15.57
CA GLU A 94 -0.17 11.96 -16.60
C GLU A 94 0.68 13.15 -16.14
N ASN A 95 0.53 13.57 -14.89
CA ASN A 95 1.34 14.64 -14.30
C ASN A 95 2.82 14.26 -14.24
N VAL A 96 3.15 13.02 -13.82
CA VAL A 96 4.53 12.51 -13.82
C VAL A 96 5.09 12.49 -15.24
N LYS A 97 4.32 12.02 -16.23
CA LYS A 97 4.71 12.03 -17.64
C LYS A 97 5.09 13.44 -18.11
N LEU A 98 4.23 14.41 -17.79
CA LEU A 98 4.42 15.80 -18.18
C LEU A 98 5.70 16.37 -17.58
N LEU A 99 5.93 16.16 -16.28
CA LEU A 99 7.14 16.62 -15.59
C LEU A 99 8.41 16.00 -16.16
N LEU A 100 8.41 14.70 -16.43
CA LEU A 100 9.58 14.00 -16.99
C LEU A 100 9.92 14.51 -18.40
N ASN A 101 8.90 14.77 -19.23
CA ASN A 101 9.08 15.36 -20.56
C ASN A 101 9.65 16.78 -20.49
N TYR A 102 9.20 17.61 -19.55
CA TYR A 102 9.69 19.00 -19.43
C TYR A 102 11.09 19.09 -18.82
N THR A 103 11.45 18.19 -17.92
CA THR A 103 12.73 18.25 -17.19
C THR A 103 13.88 17.55 -17.90
N ASN A 104 13.59 16.79 -18.96
CA ASN A 104 14.57 15.98 -19.70
C ASN A 104 15.38 15.03 -18.79
N LEU A 105 14.78 14.60 -17.68
CA LEU A 105 15.36 13.72 -16.66
C LEU A 105 15.16 12.23 -16.98
N ILE A 106 14.60 11.91 -18.16
CA ILE A 106 14.35 10.54 -18.59
C ILE A 106 15.69 9.85 -18.84
N PRO A 107 15.99 8.73 -18.16
CA PRO A 107 17.20 7.95 -18.41
C PRO A 107 17.27 7.47 -19.87
N GLU A 108 18.47 7.50 -20.46
CA GLU A 108 18.68 6.94 -21.81
C GLU A 108 18.27 5.46 -21.85
N GLY A 109 17.43 5.10 -22.83
CA GLY A 109 16.91 3.74 -22.99
C GLY A 109 15.60 3.43 -22.27
N LEU A 110 15.03 4.36 -21.48
CA LEU A 110 13.70 4.20 -20.91
C LEU A 110 12.61 4.51 -21.95
N TYR A 111 11.85 3.50 -22.36
CA TYR A 111 10.64 3.69 -23.16
C TYR A 111 9.50 4.22 -22.28
N LEU A 112 9.46 5.55 -22.11
CA LEU A 112 8.57 6.22 -21.16
C LEU A 112 7.10 5.78 -21.29
N ASP A 113 6.55 5.69 -22.51
CA ASP A 113 5.16 5.27 -22.71
C ASP A 113 4.89 3.83 -22.23
N ARG A 114 5.86 2.93 -22.40
CA ARG A 114 5.75 1.55 -21.94
C ARG A 114 5.87 1.46 -20.42
N ALA A 115 6.81 2.20 -19.83
CA ALA A 115 6.98 2.28 -18.40
C ALA A 115 5.73 2.85 -17.71
N ILE A 116 5.14 3.90 -18.28
CA ILE A 116 3.89 4.50 -17.84
C ILE A 116 2.73 3.51 -17.88
N LYS A 117 2.60 2.75 -18.98
CA LYS A 117 1.55 1.74 -19.09
C LYS A 117 1.65 0.69 -17.98
N VAL A 118 2.85 0.15 -17.76
CA VAL A 118 3.09 -0.83 -16.70
C VAL A 118 2.84 -0.22 -15.31
N ALA A 119 3.29 1.01 -15.09
CA ALA A 119 3.05 1.71 -13.82
C ALA A 119 1.56 1.88 -13.52
N LYS A 120 0.73 2.24 -14.52
CA LYS A 120 -0.73 2.32 -14.36
C LYS A 120 -1.33 0.97 -13.99
N GLU A 121 -0.92 -0.09 -14.68
CA GLU A 121 -1.41 -1.46 -14.42
C GLU A 121 -1.04 -1.90 -13.01
N GLU A 122 0.20 -1.70 -12.57
CA GLU A 122 0.67 -2.10 -11.25
C GLU A 122 0.04 -1.25 -10.12
N LEU A 123 -0.08 0.07 -10.28
CA LEU A 123 -0.78 0.92 -9.30
C LEU A 123 -2.26 0.56 -9.17
N SER A 124 -2.90 0.20 -10.28
CA SER A 124 -4.30 -0.25 -10.26
C SER A 124 -4.45 -1.56 -9.49
N ARG A 125 -3.46 -2.45 -9.59
CA ARG A 125 -3.42 -3.71 -8.83
C ARG A 125 -3.14 -3.46 -7.35
N GLU A 126 -2.25 -2.52 -7.00
CA GLU A 126 -2.05 -2.11 -5.60
C GLU A 126 -3.32 -1.56 -4.96
N CYS A 127 -4.23 -0.99 -5.76
CA CYS A 127 -5.49 -0.47 -5.27
C CYS A 127 -6.58 -1.51 -4.98
N ASP A 128 -6.36 -2.79 -5.34
CA ASP A 128 -7.30 -3.87 -5.06
C ASP A 128 -6.68 -4.87 -4.07
N TYR A 129 -6.95 -4.63 -2.79
CA TYR A 129 -6.46 -5.46 -1.69
C TYR A 129 -7.01 -6.89 -1.69
N THR A 130 -8.04 -7.20 -2.49
CA THR A 130 -8.47 -8.60 -2.66
C THR A 130 -7.43 -9.41 -3.43
N LEU A 131 -6.76 -8.80 -4.40
CA LEU A 131 -5.65 -9.43 -5.12
C LEU A 131 -4.44 -9.63 -4.20
N GLU A 132 -4.15 -8.67 -3.33
CA GLU A 132 -3.09 -8.79 -2.32
C GLU A 132 -3.39 -9.94 -1.35
N ALA A 133 -4.63 -10.02 -0.86
CA ALA A 133 -5.09 -11.12 -0.01
C ALA A 133 -4.94 -12.50 -0.68
N GLU A 134 -5.35 -12.64 -1.94
CA GLU A 134 -5.21 -13.88 -2.72
C GLU A 134 -3.75 -14.30 -2.86
N ASN A 135 -2.88 -13.34 -3.20
CA ASN A 135 -1.44 -13.59 -3.30
C ASN A 135 -0.84 -13.99 -1.95
N GLN A 136 -1.24 -13.33 -0.85
CA GLN A 136 -0.77 -13.67 0.49
C GLN A 136 -1.19 -15.08 0.90
N LYS A 137 -2.44 -15.48 0.64
CA LYS A 137 -2.91 -16.86 0.88
C LYS A 137 -2.09 -17.87 0.10
N ARG A 138 -1.83 -17.60 -1.19
CA ARG A 138 -0.97 -18.44 -2.03
C ARG A 138 0.47 -18.52 -1.49
N PHE A 139 1.04 -17.41 -1.05
CA PHE A 139 2.38 -17.39 -0.45
C PHE A 139 2.43 -18.20 0.84
N ARG A 140 1.39 -18.13 1.68
CA ARG A 140 1.29 -18.96 2.89
C ARG A 140 1.32 -20.44 2.55
N ASP A 141 0.60 -20.87 1.52
CA ASP A 141 0.58 -22.27 1.11
C ASP A 141 1.93 -22.72 0.53
N LEU A 142 2.58 -21.86 -0.27
CA LEU A 142 3.90 -22.14 -0.84
C LEU A 142 5.02 -22.20 0.19
N LEU A 143 4.91 -21.40 1.25
CA LEU A 143 5.91 -21.32 2.31
C LEU A 143 5.57 -22.19 3.52
N ALA A 144 4.47 -22.95 3.48
CA ALA A 144 4.05 -23.82 4.57
C ALA A 144 5.15 -24.82 4.93
N GLY A 145 5.63 -24.77 6.18
CA GLY A 145 6.69 -25.65 6.67
C GLY A 145 8.11 -25.23 6.28
N THR A 146 8.31 -24.11 5.60
CA THR A 146 9.64 -23.55 5.35
C THR A 146 10.16 -22.90 6.63
N GLU A 147 11.31 -23.36 7.13
CA GLU A 147 11.94 -22.79 8.32
C GLU A 147 12.34 -21.31 8.09
N GLY A 148 12.10 -20.47 9.10
CA GLY A 148 12.45 -19.05 9.06
C GLY A 148 11.42 -18.14 8.38
N PHE A 149 10.33 -18.68 7.81
CA PHE A 149 9.27 -17.89 7.20
C PHE A 149 7.93 -18.11 7.90
N TYR A 150 7.19 -17.02 8.07
CA TYR A 150 5.80 -17.05 8.51
C TYR A 150 5.00 -16.06 7.69
N VAL A 151 3.82 -16.49 7.22
CA VAL A 151 2.90 -15.64 6.46
C VAL A 151 1.61 -15.51 7.28
N PRO A 152 1.26 -14.29 7.74
CA PRO A 152 0.09 -14.11 8.60
C PRO A 152 -1.20 -14.49 7.88
N ILE A 153 -2.17 -15.01 8.62
CA ILE A 153 -3.46 -15.41 8.07
C ILE A 153 -4.28 -14.16 7.69
N VAL A 154 -4.83 -14.17 6.47
CA VAL A 154 -5.80 -13.17 6.01
C VAL A 154 -7.16 -13.43 6.65
N ARG A 155 -7.83 -12.35 7.10
CA ARG A 155 -9.15 -12.36 7.71
C ARG A 155 -10.22 -11.96 6.70
N ASP A 156 -10.83 -12.96 6.06
CA ASP A 156 -11.86 -12.78 5.02
C ASP A 156 -13.15 -12.12 5.53
N ASP A 157 -13.42 -12.21 6.83
CA ASP A 157 -14.54 -11.55 7.52
C ASP A 157 -14.42 -10.01 7.53
N ILE A 158 -13.20 -9.49 7.35
CA ILE A 158 -12.87 -8.07 7.30
C ILE A 158 -11.90 -7.81 6.14
N LEU A 159 -12.31 -8.21 4.93
CA LEU A 159 -11.61 -7.99 3.68
C LEU A 159 -12.52 -7.26 2.68
N SER A 160 -11.95 -6.30 1.95
CA SER A 160 -12.58 -5.60 0.84
C SER A 160 -11.52 -5.12 -0.15
N LYS A 161 -11.92 -4.32 -1.15
CA LYS A 161 -10.96 -3.74 -2.11
C LYS A 161 -9.99 -2.75 -1.48
N ARG A 162 -10.43 -2.03 -0.43
CA ARG A 162 -9.65 -0.97 0.21
C ARG A 162 -9.31 -1.24 1.68
N VAL A 163 -9.72 -2.39 2.22
CA VAL A 163 -9.37 -2.84 3.58
C VAL A 163 -8.86 -4.28 3.55
N LEU A 164 -7.64 -4.50 4.02
CA LEU A 164 -7.02 -5.82 4.20
C LEU A 164 -6.74 -6.06 5.67
N THR A 165 -7.26 -7.15 6.22
CA THR A 165 -7.02 -7.53 7.61
C THR A 165 -6.22 -8.83 7.67
N THR A 166 -5.17 -8.84 8.49
CA THR A 166 -4.29 -9.99 8.72
C THR A 166 -4.00 -10.18 10.19
N GLU A 167 -3.49 -11.34 10.60
CA GLU A 167 -2.93 -11.51 11.94
C GLU A 167 -1.82 -10.50 12.22
N LEU A 168 -1.83 -9.93 13.43
CA LEU A 168 -0.71 -9.12 13.88
C LEU A 168 0.46 -10.04 14.30
N ILE A 169 1.64 -9.79 13.75
CA ILE A 169 2.88 -10.50 14.12
C ILE A 169 3.71 -9.57 15.03
N HIS A 170 4.40 -10.17 16.00
CA HIS A 170 5.26 -9.51 16.97
C HIS A 170 6.73 -9.87 16.76
#